data_AF-A0A4Q5QT98-F1
#
_entry.id   AF-A0A4Q5QT98-F1
#
_cell.length_a   1.000
_cell.length_b   1.000
_cell.length_c   1.000
_cell.angle_alpha   90.00
_cell.angle_beta   90.00
_cell.angle_gamma   90.00
#
_symmetry.space_group_name_H-M   'P 1'
#
loop_
_entity.id
_entity.type
_entity.pdbx_description
1 polymer ?
#
loop_
_entity_poly.entity_id
_entity_poly.type
_entity_poly.pdbx_seq_one_letter_code
_entity_poly.pdbx_strand_id
1 'polypeptide(L)'
;ENLAAVQFNHRLLATVTATFALATVALMWRRSAGVGRLALGAIGALVCTQYILGVATLLTMVPVGLGTLHQGVAILLLSSALVTLYLHGGAGSGDRRQPSL
;
A
#
# COMPACT_ATOMS: atom_id res chain seq x y z
N GLU A 1 15.18 -23.06 -12.34
CA GLU A 1 14.95 -21.83 -11.57
C GLU A 1 14.99 -20.66 -12.56
N ASN A 2 13.88 -19.98 -12.85
CA ASN A 2 13.83 -18.95 -13.90
C ASN A 2 13.74 -17.56 -13.25
N LEU A 3 14.90 -16.98 -12.96
CA LEU A 3 15.03 -15.64 -12.35
C LEU A 3 14.30 -14.56 -13.16
N ALA A 4 14.34 -14.65 -14.49
CA ALA A 4 13.67 -13.71 -15.37
C ALA A 4 12.14 -13.77 -15.22
N ALA A 5 11.57 -14.98 -15.10
CA ALA A 5 10.14 -15.15 -14.85
C ALA A 5 9.72 -14.58 -13.48
N VAL A 6 10.52 -14.77 -12.43
CA VAL A 6 10.26 -14.20 -11.10
C VAL A 6 10.26 -12.67 -11.16
N GLN A 7 11.27 -12.06 -11.80
CA GLN A 7 11.33 -10.60 -11.96
C GLN A 7 10.18 -10.06 -12.81
N PHE A 8 9.80 -10.76 -13.88
CA PHE A 8 8.65 -10.39 -14.70
C PHE A 8 7.36 -10.40 -13.89
N ASN A 9 7.06 -11.49 -13.20
CA ASN A 9 5.87 -11.63 -12.37
C ASN A 9 5.83 -10.56 -11.26
N HIS A 10 6.98 -10.28 -10.63
CA HIS A 10 7.08 -9.24 -9.62
C HIS A 10 6.77 -7.85 -10.20
N ARG A 11 7.30 -7.50 -11.37
CA ARG A 11 7.04 -6.22 -12.05
C ARG A 11 5.57 -6.07 -12.46
N LEU A 12 4.99 -7.14 -12.99
CA LEU A 12 3.57 -7.18 -13.35
C LEU A 12 2.70 -6.93 -12.12
N LEU A 13 2.95 -7.69 -11.04
CA LEU A 13 2.22 -7.54 -9.80
C LEU A 13 2.39 -6.13 -9.20
N ALA A 14 3.62 -5.62 -9.15
CA ALA A 14 3.91 -4.28 -8.64
C ALA A 14 3.15 -3.18 -9.42
N THR A 15 3.09 -3.28 -10.75
CA THR A 15 2.39 -2.30 -11.60
C THR A 15 0.87 -2.38 -11.40
N VAL A 16 0.31 -3.59 -11.36
CA VAL A 16 -1.12 -3.80 -11.12
C VAL A 16 -1.52 -3.29 -9.74
N THR A 17 -0.77 -3.66 -8.70
CA THR A 17 -1.04 -3.23 -7.32
C THR A 17 -0.90 -1.72 -7.17
N ALA A 18 0.13 -1.09 -7.72
CA ALA A 18 0.30 0.36 -7.67
C ALA A 18 -0.85 1.09 -8.36
N THR A 19 -1.26 0.62 -9.54
CA THR A 19 -2.40 1.19 -10.28
C THR A 19 -3.69 1.07 -9.48
N PHE A 20 -3.97 -0.11 -8.92
CA PHE A 20 -5.17 -0.34 -8.12
C PHE A 20 -5.18 0.53 -6.86
N ALA A 21 -4.06 0.59 -6.13
CA ALA A 21 -3.96 1.40 -4.91
C ALA A 21 -4.14 2.90 -5.19
N LEU A 22 -3.51 3.43 -6.25
CA LEU A 22 -3.68 4.83 -6.66
C LEU A 22 -5.10 5.12 -7.11
N ALA A 23 -5.74 4.20 -7.84
CA ALA A 23 -7.15 4.32 -8.19
C ALA A 23 -8.02 4.36 -6.92
N THR A 24 -7.82 3.45 -5.96
CA THR A 24 -8.54 3.47 -4.67
C THR A 24 -8.36 4.80 -3.94
N VAL A 25 -7.13 5.30 -3.84
CA VAL A 25 -6.85 6.61 -3.23
C VAL A 25 -7.62 7.71 -3.96
N ALA A 26 -7.59 7.75 -5.29
CA ALA A 26 -8.29 8.76 -6.08
C ALA A 26 -9.82 8.69 -5.92
N LEU A 27 -10.40 7.49 -5.97
CA LEU A 27 -11.84 7.29 -5.78
C LEU A 27 -12.31 7.71 -4.39
N MET A 28 -11.51 7.43 -3.35
CA MET A 28 -11.86 7.72 -1.97
C MET A 28 -11.52 9.15 -1.56
N TRP A 29 -10.61 9.82 -2.26
CA TRP A 29 -10.11 11.16 -1.92
C TRP A 29 -11.21 12.19 -1.66
N ARG A 30 -12.24 12.22 -2.52
CA ARG A 30 -13.37 13.15 -2.40
C ARG A 30 -14.35 12.80 -1.29
N ARG A 31 -14.35 11.54 -0.83
CA ARG A 31 -15.22 11.02 0.23
C ARG A 31 -14.57 11.09 1.61
N SER A 32 -13.26 11.34 1.67
CA SER A 32 -12.51 11.39 2.92
C SER A 32 -12.24 12.83 3.36
N ALA A 33 -12.26 13.05 4.67
CA ALA A 33 -11.92 14.32 5.31
C ALA A 33 -11.02 14.08 6.53
N GLY A 34 -10.35 15.14 7.01
CA GLY A 34 -9.50 15.07 8.20
C GLY A 34 -8.44 13.98 8.12
N VAL A 35 -8.34 13.18 9.20
CA VAL A 35 -7.35 12.11 9.36
C VAL A 35 -7.45 11.05 8.25
N GLY A 36 -8.66 10.74 7.76
CA GLY A 36 -8.83 9.77 6.67
C GLY A 36 -8.22 10.25 5.34
N ARG A 37 -8.33 11.55 5.04
CA ARG A 37 -7.71 12.13 3.83
C ARG A 37 -6.19 12.18 3.95
N LEU A 38 -5.67 12.48 5.14
CA LEU A 38 -4.24 12.43 5.42
C LEU A 38 -3.70 11.00 5.25
N ALA A 39 -4.39 9.99 5.79
CA ALA A 39 -4.02 8.58 5.65
C ALA A 39 -4.00 8.12 4.18
N LEU A 40 -5.03 8.47 3.40
CA LEU A 40 -5.05 8.19 1.96
C LEU A 40 -3.91 8.88 1.21
N GLY A 41 -3.58 10.13 1.58
CA GLY A 41 -2.45 10.86 1.01
C GLY A 41 -1.11 10.19 1.31
N ALA A 42 -0.92 9.75 2.56
CA ALA A 42 0.27 9.02 2.98
C ALA A 42 0.40 7.68 2.23
N ILE A 43 -0.68 6.92 2.09
CA ILE A 43 -0.69 5.67 1.31
C ILE A 43 -0.34 5.97 -0.16
N GLY A 44 -0.94 6.98 -0.78
CA GLY A 44 -0.63 7.37 -2.16
C GLY A 44 0.84 7.74 -2.34
N ALA A 45 1.41 8.52 -1.42
CA ALA A 45 2.83 8.89 -1.44
C ALA A 45 3.75 7.67 -1.26
N LEU A 46 3.40 6.75 -0.36
CA LEU A 46 4.15 5.50 -0.15
C LEU A 46 4.09 4.58 -1.38
N VAL A 47 2.94 4.47 -2.05
CA VAL A 47 2.83 3.70 -3.32
C VAL A 47 3.73 4.28 -4.40
N CYS A 48 3.72 5.59 -4.60
CA CYS A 48 4.59 6.24 -5.58
C CYS A 48 6.07 6.05 -5.23
N THR A 49 6.44 6.25 -3.96
CA THR A 49 7.82 6.08 -3.49
C THR A 49 8.28 4.63 -3.68
N GLN A 50 7.43 3.66 -3.32
CA GLN A 50 7.70 2.23 -3.49
C GLN A 50 7.96 1.89 -4.97
N TYR A 51 7.08 2.33 -5.86
CA TYR A 51 7.19 2.02 -7.28
C TYR A 51 8.44 2.66 -7.90
N ILE A 52 8.73 3.92 -7.58
CA ILE A 52 9.92 4.64 -8.06
C ILE A 52 11.19 3.94 -7.57
N LEU A 53 11.27 3.58 -6.28
CA LEU A 53 12.41 2.82 -5.75
C LEU A 53 12.54 1.45 -6.43
N GLY A 54 11.42 0.78 -6.69
CA GLY A 54 11.40 -0.49 -7.44
C GLY A 54 12.04 -0.34 -8.82
N VAL A 55 11.66 0.68 -9.58
CA VAL A 55 12.27 0.99 -10.89
C VAL A 55 13.75 1.37 -10.72
N ALA A 56 14.09 2.20 -9.73
CA ALA A 56 15.46 2.62 -9.48
C ALA A 56 16.38 1.43 -9.16
N THR A 57 15.92 0.46 -8.36
CA THR A 57 16.70 -0.76 -8.07
C THR A 57 16.99 -1.56 -9.33
N LEU A 58 16.07 -1.62 -10.29
CA LEU A 58 16.30 -2.29 -11.57
C LEU A 58 17.33 -1.55 -12.42
N LEU A 59 17.21 -0.23 -12.54
CA LEU A 59 18.12 0.60 -13.34
C LEU A 59 19.55 0.60 -12.78
N THR A 60 19.72 0.33 -11.49
CA THR A 60 21.01 0.37 -10.79
C THR A 60 21.57 -1.02 -10.48
N MET A 61 21.00 -2.09 -11.05
CA MET A 61 21.43 -3.49 -10.83
C MET A 61 21.34 -3.96 -9.37
N VAL A 62 20.24 -3.61 -8.69
CA VAL A 62 19.87 -4.05 -7.34
C VAL A 62 20.97 -3.78 -6.30
N PRO A 63 21.40 -2.52 -6.11
CA PRO A 63 22.36 -2.19 -5.07
C PRO A 63 21.70 -2.37 -3.70
N VAL A 64 22.43 -2.95 -2.75
CA VAL A 64 21.89 -3.33 -1.42
C VAL A 64 21.22 -2.15 -0.70
N GLY A 65 21.78 -0.94 -0.79
CA GLY A 65 21.21 0.25 -0.17
C GLY A 65 19.83 0.64 -0.72
N LEU A 66 19.65 0.65 -2.05
CA LEU A 66 18.33 0.95 -2.63
C LEU A 66 17.36 -0.21 -2.44
N GLY A 67 17.84 -1.47 -2.49
CA GLY A 67 17.04 -2.66 -2.24
C GLY A 67 16.47 -2.69 -0.83
N THR A 68 17.29 -2.38 0.17
CA THR A 68 16.86 -2.30 1.58
C THR A 68 15.91 -1.12 1.82
N LEU A 69 16.15 0.04 1.21
CA LEU A 69 15.23 1.17 1.27
C LEU A 69 13.87 0.83 0.63
N HIS A 70 13.88 0.20 -0.54
CA HIS A 70 12.68 -0.29 -1.22
C HIS A 70 11.89 -1.29 -0.37
N GLN A 71 12.57 -2.21 0.31
CA GLN A 71 11.91 -3.15 1.24
C GLN A 71 11.35 -2.43 2.47
N GLY A 72 12.06 -1.45 3.02
CA GLY A 72 11.58 -0.64 4.14
C GLY A 72 10.29 0.12 3.81
N VAL A 73 10.23 0.75 2.64
CA VAL A 73 9.02 1.44 2.17
C VAL A 73 7.87 0.45 1.94
N ALA A 74 8.14 -0.78 1.48
CA ALA A 74 7.11 -1.80 1.31
C ALA A 74 6.46 -2.16 2.65
N ILE A 75 7.26 -2.29 3.70
CA ILE A 75 6.77 -2.57 5.06
C ILE A 75 5.90 -1.41 5.55
N LEU A 76 6.35 -0.16 5.40
CA LEU A 76 5.58 1.01 5.79
C LEU A 76 4.24 1.10 5.04
N LEU A 77 4.25 0.84 3.74
CA LEU A 77 3.05 0.80 2.91
C LEU A 77 2.08 -0.28 3.38
N LEU A 78 2.58 -1.50 3.61
CA LEU A 78 1.77 -2.62 4.10
C LEU A 78 1.17 -2.31 5.48
N SER A 79 1.97 -1.81 6.42
CA SER A 79 1.49 -1.43 7.75
C SER A 79 0.42 -0.34 7.69
N SER A 80 0.61 0.69 6.85
CA SER A 80 -0.38 1.77 6.67
C SER A 80 -1.71 1.24 6.11
N ALA A 81 -1.63 0.30 5.16
CA ALA A 81 -2.81 -0.35 4.60
C ALA A 81 -3.54 -1.21 5.65
N LEU A 82 -2.81 -2.00 6.43
CA LEU A 82 -3.37 -2.83 7.50
C LEU A 82 -4.02 -2.01 8.60
N VAL A 83 -3.38 -0.93 9.06
CA VAL A 83 -3.97 0.00 10.04
C VAL A 83 -5.24 0.64 9.49
N THR A 84 -5.22 1.09 8.24
CA THR A 84 -6.40 1.66 7.59
C THR A 84 -7.53 0.62 7.52
N LEU A 85 -7.23 -0.61 7.11
CA LEU A 85 -8.21 -1.70 7.05
C LEU A 85 -8.77 -2.04 8.44
N TYR A 86 -7.93 -2.13 9.48
CA TYR A 86 -8.37 -2.41 10.85
C TYR A 86 -9.33 -1.35 11.37
N LEU A 87 -8.99 -0.07 11.18
CA LEU A 87 -9.82 1.04 11.65
C LEU A 87 -11.17 1.13 10.93
N HIS A 88 -11.25 0.73 9.65
CA HIS A 88 -12.50 0.77 8.87
C HIS A 88 -13.29 -0.54 8.93
N GLY A 89 -12.62 -1.68 9.13
CA GLY A 89 -13.23 -3.01 9.24
C GLY A 89 -13.87 -3.29 10.59
N GLY A 90 -13.36 -2.68 11.68
CA GLY A 90 -13.94 -2.80 13.02
C GLY A 90 -15.32 -2.15 13.19
N ALA A 91 -15.73 -1.26 12.27
CA ALA A 91 -17.03 -0.59 12.31
C ALA A 91 -18.23 -1.51 11.99
N GLY A 92 -17.98 -2.74 11.50
CA GLY A 92 -19.02 -3.70 11.12
C GLY A 92 -19.35 -4.79 12.16
N SER A 93 -18.75 -4.78 13.35
CA SER A 93 -18.88 -5.90 14.32
C SER A 93 -19.37 -5.49 15.71
N GLY A 94 -19.92 -4.29 15.85
CA GLY A 94 -20.20 -3.66 17.14
C GLY A 94 -21.67 -3.35 17.47
N ASP A 95 -22.64 -4.10 16.96
CA ASP A 95 -24.03 -4.01 17.44
C ASP A 95 -24.57 -5.37 17.92
N ARG A 96 -24.18 -5.72 19.15
CA ARG A 96 -24.93 -6.65 20.01
C ARG A 96 -24.84 -6.19 21.45
N ARG A 97 -25.55 -5.12 21.80
CA ARG A 97 -25.98 -4.91 23.19
C ARG A 97 -27.41 -4.36 23.24
N GLN A 98 -28.35 -5.25 23.54
CA GLN A 98 -29.49 -4.90 24.39
C GLN A 98 -29.58 -5.95 25.51
N PRO A 99 -29.25 -5.61 26.76
CA PRO A 99 -29.83 -6.31 27.89
C PRO A 99 -31.28 -5.84 28.04
N SER A 100 -32.21 -6.77 27.87
CA SER A 100 -33.62 -6.59 28.21
C SER A 100 -33.78 -6.53 29.72
N LEU A 101 -34.11 -5.36 30.25
CA LEU A 101 -34.85 -5.18 31.50
C LEU A 101 -35.81 -4.01 31.34
#